data_AF-A0A534KC23-F1
#
_entry.id   AF-A0A534KC23-F1
#
_cell.length_a   1.000
_cell.length_b   1.000
_cell.length_c   1.000
_cell.angle_alpha   90.00
_cell.angle_beta   90.00
_cell.angle_gamma   90.00
#
_symmetry.space_group_name_H-M   'P 1'
#
loop_
_entity.id
_entity.type
_entity.pdbx_description
1 polymer ?
#
loop_
_entity_poly.entity_id
_entity_poly.type
_entity_poly.pdbx_seq_one_letter_code
_entity_poly.pdbx_strand_id
1 'polypeptide(L)'
;MTVGPDLTFNGNGDAFVAKVNAAGTALVYAGYIGGSSFEEAFGIAVDVAGNAYVAGTTASSEATFPVTVGPDTTYNGGANVFGADAFVAKVNAAGTALVYAGYVGGSGVDQALGIAVDVAGNAYVTGVTDSSETTFPVTVGPDLTYNGNLDAFVAKVNAAGTALLYAGYIGGSADEGGYGIAVDVAGNAYVTGFTSSSEATFPVTVGPGGCVRQPGPGRRRPLHGDRLRERPGPVHYEFQRPMRLHVPGAGPARRRRHHGLRRHRWRRHAGRRGADRRGGKDLGAARHHTLVRDHHHGRGMDHCKQRGQSQLRREREVVRERGDLGPTAIPRPRSGAADARAID
;
A
#
# COMPACT_ATOMS: atom_id res chain seq x y z
N MET A 1 7.80 0.11 31.65
CA MET A 1 7.22 -1.11 31.07
C MET A 1 8.35 -2.10 30.87
N THR A 2 8.15 -3.38 31.20
CA THR A 2 9.18 -4.43 31.17
C THR A 2 8.77 -5.64 30.32
N VAL A 3 7.78 -5.47 29.43
CA VAL A 3 7.21 -6.54 28.62
C VAL A 3 7.14 -6.07 27.18
N GLY A 4 7.83 -6.79 26.29
CA GLY A 4 7.95 -6.53 24.86
C GLY A 4 8.72 -7.67 24.18
N PRO A 5 8.62 -7.82 22.84
CA PRO A 5 9.36 -8.86 22.11
C PRO A 5 10.88 -8.69 22.23
N ASP A 6 11.35 -7.45 22.20
CA ASP A 6 12.69 -7.03 22.66
C ASP A 6 12.54 -5.71 23.44
N LEU A 7 13.40 -5.51 24.44
CA LEU A 7 13.48 -4.29 25.25
C LEU A 7 14.74 -3.48 24.96
N THR A 8 15.60 -3.99 24.08
CA THR A 8 16.85 -3.38 23.67
C THR A 8 16.63 -2.61 22.37
N PHE A 9 17.10 -1.37 22.35
CA PHE A 9 17.21 -0.61 21.11
C PHE A 9 18.52 -0.98 20.41
N ASN A 10 18.41 -1.52 19.22
CA ASN A 10 19.51 -1.98 18.40
C ASN A 10 19.69 -1.01 17.21
N GLY A 11 20.94 -0.80 16.78
CA GLY A 11 21.23 -0.04 15.56
C GLY A 11 20.85 1.44 15.56
N ASN A 12 20.34 1.90 14.41
CA ASN A 12 20.05 3.31 14.11
C ASN A 12 18.55 3.65 14.26
N GLY A 13 17.69 2.65 14.32
CA GLY A 13 16.24 2.79 14.45
C GLY A 13 15.60 1.42 14.41
N ASP A 14 14.79 1.07 15.41
CA ASP A 14 14.03 -0.17 15.43
C ASP A 14 12.55 0.10 15.17
N ALA A 15 11.89 -0.84 14.49
CA ALA A 15 10.44 -0.88 14.50
C ALA A 15 9.97 -1.16 15.94
N PHE A 16 8.79 -0.65 16.30
CA PHE A 16 8.19 -0.94 17.60
C PHE A 16 6.79 -1.53 17.42
N VAL A 17 6.39 -2.32 18.40
CA VAL A 17 5.02 -2.79 18.56
C VAL A 17 4.55 -2.41 19.96
N ALA A 18 3.31 -1.96 20.10
CA ALA A 18 2.73 -1.59 21.38
C ALA A 18 1.26 -2.03 21.45
N LYS A 19 0.85 -2.57 22.59
CA LYS A 19 -0.54 -2.88 22.91
C LYS A 19 -1.01 -1.98 24.04
N VAL A 20 -2.01 -1.15 23.77
CA VAL A 20 -2.69 -0.35 24.79
C VAL A 20 -3.90 -1.13 25.32
N ASN A 21 -4.18 -1.05 26.62
CA ASN A 21 -5.36 -1.68 27.19
C ASN A 21 -6.65 -1.05 26.62
N ALA A 22 -7.78 -1.75 26.73
CA ALA A 22 -9.06 -1.29 26.16
C ALA A 22 -9.55 0.03 26.78
N ALA A 23 -9.10 0.37 27.98
CA ALA A 23 -9.42 1.63 28.65
C ALA A 23 -8.56 2.80 28.14
N GLY A 24 -7.52 2.56 27.35
CA GLY A 24 -6.59 3.58 26.89
C GLY A 24 -5.67 4.14 27.98
N THR A 25 -5.60 3.50 29.15
CA THR A 25 -4.94 4.06 30.34
C THR A 25 -3.54 3.52 30.59
N ALA A 26 -3.20 2.38 29.99
CA ALA A 26 -1.90 1.76 30.17
C ALA A 26 -1.52 0.95 28.95
N LEU A 27 -0.21 0.83 28.74
CA LEU A 27 0.32 -0.16 27.83
C LEU A 27 0.36 -1.53 28.51
N VAL A 28 -0.14 -2.54 27.82
CA VAL A 28 -0.04 -3.96 28.19
C VAL A 28 1.38 -4.47 27.92
N TYR A 29 1.91 -4.19 26.73
CA TYR A 29 3.29 -4.43 26.34
C TYR A 29 3.71 -3.43 25.26
N ALA A 30 5.00 -3.25 25.10
CA ALA A 30 5.65 -2.57 23.99
C ALA A 30 7.12 -2.95 23.97
N GLY A 31 7.65 -3.06 22.76
CA GLY A 31 9.04 -3.43 22.56
C GLY A 31 9.44 -3.26 21.11
N TYR A 32 10.69 -3.55 20.86
CA TYR A 32 11.35 -3.37 19.58
C TYR A 32 11.27 -4.65 18.73
N ILE A 33 11.30 -4.46 17.43
CA ILE A 33 11.50 -5.49 16.41
C ILE A 33 12.57 -4.92 15.49
N GLY A 34 13.82 -5.33 15.67
CA GLY A 34 14.90 -4.82 14.85
C GLY A 34 16.26 -5.37 15.24
N GLY A 35 17.25 -5.00 14.43
CA GLY A 35 18.61 -5.52 14.45
C GLY A 35 19.64 -4.40 14.48
N SER A 36 20.80 -4.62 13.89
CA SER A 36 21.91 -3.66 13.98
C SER A 36 21.77 -2.42 13.08
N SER A 37 20.73 -2.36 12.23
CA SER A 37 20.55 -1.31 11.22
C SER A 37 19.27 -0.51 11.44
N PHE A 38 18.52 -0.20 10.38
CA PHE A 38 17.29 0.58 10.45
C PHE A 38 16.10 -0.28 10.10
N GLU A 39 15.11 -0.28 10.98
CA GLU A 39 13.83 -0.93 10.83
C GLU A 39 12.69 0.05 11.05
N GLU A 40 11.67 -0.08 10.20
CA GLU A 40 10.43 0.70 10.33
C GLU A 40 9.23 -0.20 10.05
N ALA A 41 8.24 -0.19 10.94
CA ALA A 41 6.98 -0.91 10.75
C ALA A 41 5.91 0.05 10.20
N PHE A 42 5.25 -0.37 9.12
CA PHE A 42 4.19 0.41 8.47
C PHE A 42 2.81 -0.22 8.65
N GLY A 43 2.74 -1.55 8.79
CA GLY A 43 1.50 -2.30 8.90
C GLY A 43 1.38 -3.09 10.20
N ILE A 44 0.17 -3.15 10.76
CA ILE A 44 -0.17 -4.05 11.86
C ILE A 44 -1.58 -4.65 11.68
N ALA A 45 -1.72 -5.95 11.95
CA ALA A 45 -2.98 -6.67 12.07
C ALA A 45 -3.00 -7.52 13.34
N VAL A 46 -4.17 -7.92 13.83
CA VAL A 46 -4.31 -8.73 15.06
C VAL A 46 -5.27 -9.88 14.80
N ASP A 47 -4.89 -11.10 15.17
CA ASP A 47 -5.77 -12.27 15.06
C ASP A 47 -6.74 -12.40 16.25
N VAL A 48 -7.68 -13.34 16.15
CA VAL A 48 -8.67 -13.60 17.20
C VAL A 48 -8.05 -14.09 18.52
N ALA A 49 -6.85 -14.69 18.46
CA ALA A 49 -6.10 -15.10 19.65
C ALA A 49 -5.33 -13.92 20.28
N GLY A 50 -5.32 -12.76 19.64
CA GLY A 50 -4.67 -11.55 20.11
C GLY A 50 -3.20 -11.43 19.75
N ASN A 51 -2.67 -12.28 18.86
CA ASN A 51 -1.31 -12.13 18.33
C ASN A 51 -1.27 -10.95 17.35
N ALA A 52 -0.22 -10.15 17.42
CA ALA A 52 -0.01 -9.04 16.50
C ALA A 52 0.88 -9.46 15.33
N TYR A 53 0.49 -9.11 14.12
CA TYR A 53 1.24 -9.33 12.89
C TYR A 53 1.73 -7.96 12.43
N VAL A 54 3.04 -7.81 12.30
CA VAL A 54 3.70 -6.55 11.99
C VAL A 54 4.41 -6.72 10.66
N ALA A 55 4.29 -5.72 9.78
CA ALA A 55 5.01 -5.69 8.53
C ALA A 55 5.71 -4.34 8.34
N GLY A 56 6.87 -4.37 7.72
CA GLY A 56 7.71 -3.20 7.59
C GLY A 56 8.88 -3.41 6.65
N THR A 57 9.92 -2.62 6.85
CA THR A 57 11.20 -2.72 6.15
C THR A 57 12.34 -2.89 7.16
N THR A 58 13.38 -3.60 6.78
CA THR A 58 14.58 -3.81 7.57
C THR A 58 15.80 -3.73 6.67
N ALA A 59 16.83 -3.03 7.14
CA ALA A 59 18.17 -3.03 6.54
C ALA A 59 19.14 -3.96 7.31
N SER A 60 18.63 -4.70 8.30
CA SER A 60 19.43 -5.62 9.11
C SER A 60 19.46 -7.01 8.48
N SER A 61 20.67 -7.55 8.33
CA SER A 61 20.85 -8.95 7.90
C SER A 61 20.41 -9.94 8.98
N GLU A 62 20.30 -11.21 8.58
CA GLU A 62 19.90 -12.33 9.42
C GLU A 62 20.85 -12.57 10.60
N ALA A 63 22.05 -11.98 10.56
CA ALA A 63 23.00 -12.01 11.66
C ALA A 63 22.54 -11.20 12.89
N THR A 64 21.63 -10.22 12.71
CA THR A 64 21.23 -9.30 13.78
C THR A 64 19.74 -9.03 13.86
N PHE A 65 19.01 -9.07 12.75
CA PHE A 65 17.55 -9.05 12.80
C PHE A 65 17.06 -10.30 13.54
N PRO A 66 15.98 -10.23 14.35
CA PRO A 66 15.54 -11.34 15.20
C PRO A 66 14.80 -12.43 14.40
N VAL A 67 15.43 -12.92 13.33
CA VAL A 67 14.97 -14.04 12.53
C VAL A 67 14.93 -15.28 13.42
N THR A 68 13.75 -15.91 13.49
CA THR A 68 13.54 -17.15 14.28
C THR A 68 13.06 -18.26 13.34
N VAL A 69 11.90 -18.03 12.74
CA VAL A 69 11.28 -18.73 11.62
C VAL A 69 10.71 -17.65 10.71
N GLY A 70 10.76 -17.83 9.40
CA GLY A 70 10.30 -16.81 8.46
C GLY A 70 9.92 -17.37 7.09
N PRO A 71 9.14 -16.62 6.29
CA PRO A 71 8.90 -16.95 4.89
C PRO A 71 10.21 -17.02 4.10
N ASP A 72 11.16 -16.14 4.44
CA ASP A 72 12.58 -16.24 4.13
C ASP A 72 13.38 -15.92 5.41
N THR A 73 14.51 -16.59 5.57
CA THR A 73 15.45 -16.40 6.69
C THR A 73 16.76 -15.74 6.25
N THR A 74 16.91 -15.44 4.97
CA THR A 74 18.07 -14.76 4.39
C THR A 74 17.68 -13.36 3.98
N TYR A 75 18.55 -12.40 4.32
CA TYR A 75 18.41 -11.04 3.86
C TYR A 75 18.91 -10.92 2.40
N ASN A 76 18.03 -10.50 1.51
CA ASN A 76 18.24 -10.39 0.08
C ASN A 76 18.42 -8.93 -0.38
N GLY A 77 17.91 -7.96 0.38
CA GLY A 77 17.91 -6.53 0.06
C GLY A 77 19.30 -6.01 -0.25
N GLY A 78 19.56 -5.72 -1.54
CA GLY A 78 20.89 -5.79 -2.15
C GLY A 78 21.99 -4.87 -1.60
N ALA A 79 23.20 -5.07 -2.16
CA ALA A 79 24.51 -4.52 -1.75
C ALA A 79 24.69 -2.99 -1.71
N ASN A 80 23.60 -2.23 -1.89
CA ASN A 80 23.61 -0.77 -1.80
C ASN A 80 23.43 -0.35 -0.34
N VAL A 81 23.98 0.80 0.05
CA VAL A 81 23.90 1.33 1.43
C VAL A 81 22.46 1.60 1.90
N PHE A 82 21.50 1.55 0.98
CA PHE A 82 20.07 1.73 1.23
C PHE A 82 19.24 0.48 0.91
N GLY A 83 19.88 -0.67 0.67
CA GLY A 83 19.18 -1.94 0.51
C GLY A 83 18.34 -2.21 1.76
N ALA A 84 17.12 -2.70 1.55
CA ALA A 84 16.24 -3.09 2.62
C ALA A 84 15.27 -4.14 2.09
N ASP A 85 14.96 -5.15 2.90
CA ASP A 85 13.90 -6.10 2.61
C ASP A 85 12.64 -5.72 3.36
N ALA A 86 11.50 -6.14 2.84
CA ALA A 86 10.32 -6.16 3.66
C ALA A 86 10.48 -7.25 4.72
N PHE A 87 9.96 -7.01 5.93
CA PHE A 87 9.85 -8.05 6.94
C PHE A 87 8.39 -8.30 7.31
N VAL A 88 8.14 -9.51 7.81
CA VAL A 88 6.89 -9.88 8.46
C VAL A 88 7.22 -10.55 9.78
N ALA A 89 6.60 -10.08 10.86
CA ALA A 89 6.77 -10.62 12.20
C ALA A 89 5.40 -10.92 12.83
N LYS A 90 5.33 -11.97 13.64
CA LYS A 90 4.19 -12.28 14.49
C LYS A 90 4.61 -12.26 15.94
N VAL A 91 4.02 -11.38 16.74
CA VAL A 91 4.23 -11.23 18.17
C VAL A 91 3.13 -12.00 18.89
N ASN A 92 3.49 -12.80 19.88
CA ASN A 92 2.49 -13.54 20.66
C ASN A 92 1.54 -12.57 21.42
N ALA A 93 0.37 -13.05 21.82
CA ALA A 93 -0.65 -12.21 22.45
C ALA A 93 -0.24 -11.54 23.77
N ALA A 94 0.74 -12.13 24.47
CA ALA A 94 1.34 -11.60 25.69
C ALA A 94 2.38 -10.50 25.41
N GLY A 95 2.85 -10.37 24.16
CA GLY A 95 3.91 -9.44 23.78
C GLY A 95 5.29 -9.84 24.25
N THR A 96 5.52 -11.10 24.62
CA THR A 96 6.77 -11.55 25.25
C THR A 96 7.75 -12.21 24.29
N ALA A 97 7.31 -12.57 23.09
CA ALA A 97 8.15 -13.22 22.09
C ALA A 97 7.60 -13.05 20.67
N LEU A 98 8.51 -13.15 19.70
CA LEU A 98 8.20 -13.38 18.30
C LEU A 98 7.88 -14.86 18.10
N VAL A 99 6.71 -15.15 17.53
CA VAL A 99 6.32 -16.48 17.04
C VAL A 99 7.08 -16.79 15.75
N TYR A 100 7.20 -15.78 14.89
CA TYR A 100 8.05 -15.81 13.70
C TYR A 100 8.47 -14.38 13.35
N ALA A 101 9.58 -14.24 12.63
CA ALA A 101 10.03 -13.03 11.97
C ALA A 101 10.97 -13.41 10.83
N GLY A 102 10.73 -12.85 9.64
CA GLY A 102 11.57 -13.11 8.47
C GLY A 102 11.27 -12.15 7.33
N TYR A 103 11.99 -12.35 6.24
CA TYR A 103 12.05 -11.44 5.11
C TYR A 103 11.06 -11.81 4.00
N VAL A 104 10.65 -10.80 3.24
CA VAL A 104 9.92 -10.92 1.98
C VAL A 104 10.54 -9.89 1.04
N GLY A 105 11.47 -10.32 0.20
CA GLY A 105 12.21 -9.40 -0.67
C GLY A 105 13.19 -10.12 -1.57
N GLY A 106 13.76 -9.36 -2.50
CA GLY A 106 14.75 -9.81 -3.46
C GLY A 106 15.99 -8.92 -3.41
N SER A 107 16.71 -8.84 -4.53
CA SER A 107 17.98 -8.10 -4.60
C SER A 107 17.85 -6.56 -4.56
N GLY A 108 16.63 -6.05 -4.60
CA GLY A 108 16.27 -4.65 -4.62
C GLY A 108 15.99 -4.06 -3.24
N VAL A 109 15.20 -2.99 -3.22
CA VAL A 109 14.55 -2.43 -2.03
C VAL A 109 13.10 -2.87 -2.02
N ASP A 110 12.72 -3.52 -0.93
CA ASP A 110 11.41 -4.07 -0.69
C ASP A 110 10.84 -3.50 0.61
N GLN A 111 9.58 -3.07 0.59
CA GLN A 111 8.92 -2.51 1.78
C GLN A 111 7.51 -3.04 1.90
N ALA A 112 7.17 -3.66 3.03
CA ALA A 112 5.79 -4.03 3.34
C ALA A 112 5.08 -2.86 4.03
N LEU A 113 4.09 -2.30 3.33
CA LEU A 113 3.38 -1.10 3.76
C LEU A 113 2.01 -1.42 4.37
N GLY A 114 1.45 -2.60 4.08
CA GLY A 114 0.18 -3.05 4.63
C GLY A 114 0.19 -4.54 4.95
N ILE A 115 -0.56 -4.92 6.00
CA ILE A 115 -0.77 -6.31 6.40
C ILE A 115 -2.21 -6.56 6.85
N ALA A 116 -2.75 -7.73 6.48
CA ALA A 116 -4.00 -8.28 6.98
C ALA A 116 -3.80 -9.74 7.41
N VAL A 117 -4.69 -10.27 8.22
CA VAL A 117 -4.63 -11.67 8.68
C VAL A 117 -6.00 -12.34 8.51
N ASP A 118 -6.02 -13.57 7.99
CA ASP A 118 -7.26 -14.35 7.88
C ASP A 118 -7.56 -15.16 9.15
N VAL A 119 -8.75 -15.78 9.19
CA VAL A 119 -9.19 -16.59 10.34
C VAL A 119 -8.34 -17.84 10.58
N ALA A 120 -7.58 -18.29 9.56
CA ALA A 120 -6.65 -19.40 9.69
C ALA A 120 -5.26 -18.94 10.19
N GLY A 121 -5.05 -17.63 10.35
CA GLY A 121 -3.79 -17.05 10.81
C GLY A 121 -2.77 -16.82 9.70
N ASN A 122 -3.14 -16.92 8.43
CA ASN A 122 -2.24 -16.55 7.33
C ASN A 122 -2.15 -15.03 7.23
N ALA A 123 -0.94 -14.50 7.06
CA ALA A 123 -0.70 -13.08 6.88
C ALA A 123 -0.67 -12.73 5.39
N TYR A 124 -1.35 -11.66 5.02
CA TYR A 124 -1.39 -11.11 3.67
C TYR A 124 -0.71 -9.77 3.71
N VAL A 125 0.30 -9.58 2.86
CA VAL A 125 1.20 -8.44 2.90
C VAL A 125 1.18 -7.77 1.54
N THR A 126 1.19 -6.45 1.54
CA THR A 126 1.36 -5.65 0.32
C THR A 126 2.37 -4.54 0.57
N GLY A 127 2.92 -4.02 -0.51
CA GLY A 127 4.01 -3.08 -0.44
C GLY A 127 4.50 -2.64 -1.79
N VAL A 128 5.76 -2.21 -1.80
CA VAL A 128 6.51 -1.84 -3.00
C VAL A 128 7.75 -2.73 -3.10
N THR A 129 8.17 -2.98 -4.34
CA THR A 129 9.37 -3.73 -4.67
C THR A 129 10.00 -3.17 -5.93
N ASP A 130 11.32 -2.97 -5.93
CA ASP A 130 12.10 -2.79 -7.17
C ASP A 130 12.91 -4.05 -7.54
N SER A 131 12.65 -5.16 -6.85
CA SER A 131 13.23 -6.48 -7.10
C SER A 131 12.54 -7.15 -8.29
N SER A 132 13.33 -7.52 -9.31
CA SER A 132 12.83 -8.31 -10.44
C SER A 132 12.45 -9.74 -10.04
N GLU A 133 11.68 -10.40 -10.90
CA GLU A 133 11.18 -11.78 -10.73
C GLU A 133 12.30 -12.82 -10.59
N THR A 134 13.53 -12.46 -10.96
CA THR A 134 14.70 -13.33 -10.81
C THR A 134 15.18 -13.46 -9.36
N THR A 135 14.81 -12.52 -8.49
CA THR A 135 15.28 -12.47 -7.09
C THR A 135 14.17 -12.29 -6.07
N PHE A 136 13.07 -11.62 -6.42
CA PHE A 136 11.90 -11.58 -5.57
C PHE A 136 11.27 -12.98 -5.49
N PRO A 137 10.70 -13.40 -4.35
CA PRO A 137 10.22 -14.78 -4.15
C PRO A 137 8.87 -15.03 -4.83
N VAL A 138 8.76 -14.70 -6.12
CA VAL A 138 7.58 -14.95 -6.92
C VAL A 138 7.30 -16.45 -7.01
N THR A 139 6.04 -16.83 -6.84
CA THR A 139 5.62 -18.25 -6.84
C THR A 139 4.35 -18.41 -7.66
N VAL A 140 3.28 -17.82 -7.17
CA VAL A 140 1.96 -17.69 -7.80
C VAL A 140 1.47 -16.29 -7.45
N GLY A 141 0.75 -15.62 -8.35
CA GLY A 141 0.27 -14.27 -8.08
C GLY A 141 -0.55 -13.67 -9.21
N PRO A 142 -1.01 -12.42 -9.03
CA PRO A 142 -1.75 -11.68 -10.07
C PRO A 142 -0.91 -11.45 -11.32
N ASP A 143 0.38 -11.14 -11.13
CA ASP A 143 1.42 -11.14 -12.15
C ASP A 143 2.71 -11.74 -11.56
N LEU A 144 3.52 -12.35 -12.42
CA LEU A 144 4.81 -12.96 -12.10
C LEU A 144 5.98 -12.20 -12.74
N THR A 145 5.69 -11.14 -13.48
CA THR A 145 6.68 -10.31 -14.17
C THR A 145 6.77 -8.95 -13.48
N TYR A 146 7.99 -8.46 -13.31
CA TYR A 146 8.24 -7.09 -12.89
C TYR A 146 8.17 -6.16 -14.11
N ASN A 147 7.17 -5.28 -14.16
CA ASN A 147 6.77 -4.58 -15.40
C ASN A 147 7.23 -3.11 -15.49
N GLY A 148 7.69 -2.52 -14.38
CA GLY A 148 8.04 -1.11 -14.27
C GLY A 148 9.40 -0.83 -13.62
N ASN A 149 9.53 0.35 -12.98
CA ASN A 149 10.68 0.67 -12.11
C ASN A 149 10.39 0.49 -10.62
N LEU A 150 9.11 0.25 -10.28
CA LEU A 150 8.67 -0.06 -8.94
C LEU A 150 7.28 -0.69 -9.10
N ASP A 151 7.11 -1.91 -8.63
CA ASP A 151 5.80 -2.57 -8.66
C ASP A 151 5.24 -2.67 -7.25
N ALA A 152 3.91 -2.67 -7.14
CA ALA A 152 3.29 -3.17 -5.94
C ALA A 152 3.45 -4.68 -5.88
N PHE A 153 3.62 -5.26 -4.70
CA PHE A 153 3.54 -6.71 -4.52
C PHE A 153 2.37 -7.10 -3.63
N VAL A 154 1.96 -8.36 -3.75
CA VAL A 154 1.11 -9.04 -2.78
C VAL A 154 1.72 -10.38 -2.43
N ALA A 155 1.79 -10.69 -1.14
CA ALA A 155 2.33 -11.95 -0.63
C ALA A 155 1.40 -12.52 0.44
N LYS A 156 1.34 -13.85 0.54
CA LYS A 156 0.63 -14.56 1.61
C LYS A 156 1.58 -15.49 2.34
N VAL A 157 1.84 -15.20 3.61
CA VAL A 157 2.62 -16.04 4.51
C VAL A 157 1.69 -17.05 5.18
N ASN A 158 2.09 -18.32 5.22
CA ASN A 158 1.31 -19.34 5.92
C ASN A 158 1.23 -19.05 7.44
N ALA A 159 0.25 -19.65 8.13
CA ALA A 159 0.02 -19.40 9.55
C ALA A 159 1.20 -19.77 10.48
N ALA A 160 2.06 -20.69 10.04
CA ALA A 160 3.27 -21.08 10.76
C ALA A 160 4.42 -20.09 10.56
N GLY A 161 4.31 -19.15 9.61
CA GLY A 161 5.37 -18.23 9.26
C GLY A 161 6.53 -18.87 8.49
N THR A 162 6.38 -20.08 7.96
CA THR A 162 7.50 -20.87 7.40
C THR A 162 7.63 -20.82 5.88
N ALA A 163 6.62 -20.28 5.18
CA ALA A 163 6.62 -20.23 3.72
C ALA A 163 5.64 -19.18 3.19
N LEU A 164 5.92 -18.71 1.97
CA LEU A 164 4.97 -18.00 1.13
C LEU A 164 4.06 -19.01 0.41
N LEU A 165 2.76 -18.85 0.59
CA LEU A 165 1.73 -19.59 -0.16
C LEU A 165 1.55 -19.02 -1.56
N TYR A 166 1.74 -17.71 -1.69
CA TYR A 166 1.82 -17.01 -2.96
C TYR A 166 2.59 -15.71 -2.76
N ALA A 167 3.22 -15.22 -3.82
CA ALA A 167 3.79 -13.89 -3.93
C ALA A 167 3.90 -13.51 -5.40
N GLY A 168 3.52 -12.29 -5.73
CA GLY A 168 3.57 -11.77 -7.09
C GLY A 168 3.31 -10.27 -7.14
N TYR A 169 3.41 -9.72 -8.35
CA TYR A 169 3.32 -8.29 -8.60
C TYR A 169 1.89 -7.85 -8.92
N ILE A 170 1.65 -6.56 -8.73
CA ILE A 170 0.50 -5.79 -9.16
C ILE A 170 1.07 -4.51 -9.78
N GLY A 171 1.33 -4.53 -11.08
CA GLY A 171 2.09 -3.47 -11.73
C GLY A 171 1.86 -3.41 -13.24
N GLY A 172 2.16 -2.26 -13.82
CA GLY A 172 2.20 -2.00 -15.25
C GLY A 172 3.56 -1.44 -15.65
N SER A 173 3.60 -0.62 -16.70
CA SER A 173 4.87 -0.15 -17.29
C SER A 173 5.55 1.01 -16.54
N ALA A 174 5.06 1.42 -15.38
CA ALA A 174 5.52 2.59 -14.62
C ALA A 174 5.52 2.26 -13.12
N ASP A 175 5.47 3.27 -12.24
CA ASP A 175 5.58 3.04 -10.80
C ASP A 175 4.23 2.76 -10.15
N GLU A 176 4.18 1.68 -9.37
CA GLU A 176 3.06 1.23 -8.56
C GLU A 176 3.46 1.01 -7.10
N GLY A 177 2.50 1.17 -6.19
CA GLY A 177 2.73 0.80 -4.80
C GLY A 177 1.46 0.44 -4.05
N GLY A 178 1.52 -0.67 -3.32
CA GLY A 178 0.45 -1.15 -2.45
C GLY A 178 0.60 -0.57 -1.05
N TYR A 179 -0.43 0.11 -0.55
CA TYR A 179 -0.44 0.76 0.77
C TYR A 179 -1.37 0.11 1.77
N GLY A 180 -2.47 -0.47 1.31
CA GLY A 180 -3.47 -1.07 2.19
C GLY A 180 -3.93 -2.41 1.65
N ILE A 181 -4.16 -3.36 2.55
CA ILE A 181 -4.66 -4.69 2.22
C ILE A 181 -5.75 -5.10 3.21
N ALA A 182 -6.81 -5.72 2.70
CA ALA A 182 -7.84 -6.39 3.48
C ALA A 182 -8.06 -7.80 2.93
N VAL A 183 -8.54 -8.72 3.79
CA VAL A 183 -8.86 -10.09 3.39
C VAL A 183 -10.28 -10.43 3.81
N ASP A 184 -11.03 -11.09 2.93
CA ASP A 184 -12.37 -11.58 3.25
C ASP A 184 -12.35 -13.00 3.87
N VAL A 185 -13.52 -13.49 4.25
CA VAL A 185 -13.68 -14.83 4.85
C VAL A 185 -13.36 -15.99 3.90
N ALA A 186 -13.35 -15.74 2.58
CA ALA A 186 -12.96 -16.73 1.58
C ALA A 186 -11.44 -16.71 1.32
N GLY A 187 -10.71 -15.75 1.88
CA GLY A 187 -9.26 -15.58 1.68
C GLY A 187 -8.91 -14.74 0.46
N ASN A 188 -9.85 -13.98 -0.11
CA ASN A 188 -9.55 -13.04 -1.19
C ASN A 188 -8.89 -11.79 -0.62
N ALA A 189 -7.75 -11.41 -1.20
CA ALA A 189 -7.04 -10.18 -0.85
C ALA A 189 -7.52 -8.99 -1.68
N TYR A 190 -7.76 -7.87 -1.02
CA TYR A 190 -8.13 -6.59 -1.62
C TYR A 190 -7.00 -5.60 -1.34
N VAL A 191 -6.28 -5.21 -2.39
CA VAL A 191 -5.13 -4.30 -2.29
C VAL A 191 -5.51 -2.92 -2.82
N THR A 192 -5.03 -1.88 -2.13
CA THR A 192 -5.19 -0.47 -2.51
C THR A 192 -3.83 0.20 -2.56
N GLY A 193 -3.70 1.24 -3.39
CA GLY A 193 -2.41 1.82 -3.70
C GLY A 193 -2.48 2.94 -4.72
N PHE A 194 -1.34 3.24 -5.34
CA PHE A 194 -1.24 4.14 -6.49
C PHE A 194 -0.69 3.38 -7.71
N THR A 195 -0.97 3.94 -8.90
CA THR A 195 -0.35 3.55 -10.16
C THR A 195 -0.08 4.79 -10.98
N SER A 196 1.09 4.83 -11.62
CA SER A 196 1.42 5.83 -12.66
C SER A 196 1.29 5.25 -14.07
N SER A 197 0.96 3.96 -14.18
CA SER A 197 0.73 3.26 -15.43
C SER A 197 -0.60 3.64 -16.08
N SER A 198 -0.68 3.44 -17.39
CA SER A 198 -1.93 3.59 -18.13
C SER A 198 -2.79 2.32 -18.03
N GLU A 199 -4.09 2.41 -18.32
CA GLU A 199 -4.98 1.24 -18.45
C GLU A 199 -4.46 0.20 -19.47
N ALA A 200 -3.66 0.62 -20.45
CA ALA A 200 -3.10 -0.29 -21.45
C ALA A 200 -2.03 -1.24 -20.89
N THR A 201 -1.43 -0.91 -19.74
CA THR A 201 -0.32 -1.67 -19.15
C THR A 201 -0.59 -2.11 -17.71
N PHE A 202 -1.38 -1.36 -16.95
CA PHE A 202 -1.86 -1.82 -15.65
C PHE A 202 -2.88 -2.96 -15.82
N PRO A 203 -2.90 -4.01 -14.97
CA PRO A 203 -3.74 -5.20 -15.13
C PRO A 203 -5.24 -4.94 -14.84
N VAL A 204 -5.86 -4.04 -15.60
CA VAL A 204 -7.29 -3.75 -15.55
C VAL A 204 -8.03 -4.88 -16.26
N THR A 205 -8.70 -5.74 -15.49
CA THR A 205 -9.51 -6.85 -16.04
C THR A 205 -10.97 -6.44 -16.26
N VAL A 206 -11.58 -5.69 -15.33
CA VAL A 206 -12.88 -5.00 -15.50
C VAL A 206 -12.99 -3.87 -14.46
N GLY A 207 -13.18 -2.61 -14.89
CA GLY A 207 -13.45 -1.47 -14.00
C GLY A 207 -14.85 -0.86 -14.24
N PRO A 208 -15.39 -0.06 -13.31
CA PRO A 208 -16.67 0.64 -13.50
C PRO A 208 -16.68 1.69 -14.64
N GLY A 209 -15.61 1.78 -15.45
CA GLY A 209 -15.51 2.57 -16.67
C GLY A 209 -15.55 1.75 -17.97
N GLY A 210 -15.67 0.43 -17.90
CA GLY A 210 -15.76 -0.48 -19.05
C GLY A 210 -17.11 -0.35 -19.79
N CYS A 211 -17.45 0.85 -20.27
CA CYS A 211 -18.48 1.01 -21.28
C CYS A 211 -17.93 0.41 -22.58
N VAL A 212 -18.13 -0.89 -22.76
CA VAL A 212 -18.16 -1.48 -24.09
C VAL A 212 -19.18 -0.64 -24.86
N ARG A 213 -18.71 0.17 -25.82
CA ARG A 213 -19.59 0.78 -26.81
C ARG A 213 -20.25 -0.37 -27.53
N GLN A 214 -21.43 -0.78 -27.08
CA GLN A 214 -22.26 -1.63 -27.91
C GLN A 214 -22.49 -0.84 -29.20
N PRO A 215 -22.20 -1.42 -30.38
CA PRO A 215 -22.64 -0.81 -31.62
C PRO A 215 -24.17 -0.68 -31.49
N GLY A 216 -24.64 0.56 -31.38
CA GLY A 216 -26.05 0.84 -31.14
C GLY A 216 -26.90 0.13 -32.20
N PRO A 217 -28.11 -0.34 -31.85
CA PRO A 217 -28.96 -1.07 -32.79
C PRO A 217 -29.11 -0.22 -34.05
N GLY A 218 -28.59 -0.75 -35.15
CA GLY A 218 -28.62 -0.07 -36.44
C GLY A 218 -30.03 0.43 -36.68
N ARG A 219 -30.18 1.75 -36.79
CA ARG A 219 -31.47 2.35 -37.16
C ARG A 219 -31.81 1.82 -38.54
N ARG A 220 -32.63 0.77 -38.60
CA ARG A 220 -33.32 0.39 -39.84
C ARG A 220 -34.21 1.58 -40.19
N ARG A 221 -33.76 2.37 -41.17
CA ARG A 221 -34.61 3.39 -41.80
C ARG A 221 -35.82 2.65 -42.38
N PRO A 222 -37.06 3.09 -42.12
CA PRO A 222 -38.21 2.57 -42.84
C PRO A 222 -38.03 2.90 -44.32
N LEU A 223 -38.19 1.90 -45.18
CA LEU A 223 -38.27 2.09 -46.62
C LEU A 223 -39.55 2.87 -46.91
N HIS A 224 -39.42 4.17 -47.19
CA HIS A 224 -40.40 4.87 -48.02
C HIS A 224 -39.85 4.90 -49.43
N GLY A 225 -40.58 4.24 -50.33
CA GLY A 225 -40.34 4.34 -51.75
C GLY A 225 -40.67 5.75 -52.22
N ASP A 226 -39.77 6.33 -53.01
CA ASP A 226 -40.16 6.95 -54.26
C ASP A 226 -38.96 7.21 -55.16
N ARG A 227 -39.32 7.43 -56.42
CA ARG A 227 -38.63 7.23 -57.70
C ARG A 227 -37.39 8.10 -58.00
N LEU A 228 -36.49 7.47 -58.77
CA LEU A 228 -35.72 7.96 -59.94
C LEU A 228 -34.74 9.16 -59.78
N ARG A 229 -33.44 8.92 -59.99
CA ARG A 229 -32.66 9.35 -61.19
C ARG A 229 -31.16 9.01 -61.07
N GLU A 230 -30.49 8.99 -62.22
CA GLU A 230 -29.24 8.30 -62.57
C GLU A 230 -27.92 9.06 -62.28
N ARG A 231 -26.90 8.31 -61.82
CA ARG A 231 -25.44 8.27 -62.12
C ARG A 231 -24.56 9.59 -62.15
N PRO A 232 -23.21 9.53 -62.40
CA PRO A 232 -22.18 9.62 -61.35
C PRO A 232 -21.07 10.69 -61.61
N GLY A 233 -20.19 10.97 -60.62
CA GLY A 233 -18.95 11.74 -60.87
C GLY A 233 -18.15 12.15 -59.63
N PRO A 234 -16.83 12.42 -59.72
CA PRO A 234 -15.86 12.07 -58.67
C PRO A 234 -15.22 13.25 -57.91
N VAL A 235 -14.57 12.88 -56.78
CA VAL A 235 -13.55 13.53 -55.91
C VAL A 235 -13.11 14.98 -56.17
N HIS A 236 -13.00 15.76 -55.06
CA HIS A 236 -11.86 16.66 -54.81
C HIS A 236 -11.57 16.81 -53.30
N TYR A 237 -10.30 16.61 -52.92
CA TYR A 237 -9.70 16.98 -51.64
C TYR A 237 -9.05 18.36 -51.81
N GLU A 238 -9.26 19.30 -50.87
CA GLU A 238 -8.54 20.57 -50.84
C GLU A 238 -7.90 20.80 -49.47
N PHE A 239 -6.58 20.96 -49.47
CA PHE A 239 -5.73 21.32 -48.33
C PHE A 239 -5.76 22.84 -48.17
N GLN A 240 -6.15 23.36 -46.99
CA GLN A 240 -5.93 24.76 -46.61
C GLN A 240 -4.84 24.89 -45.53
N ARG A 241 -4.00 25.92 -45.72
CA ARG A 241 -2.71 26.22 -45.08
C ARG A 241 -2.85 26.74 -43.64
N PRO A 242 -1.79 26.68 -42.81
CA PRO A 242 -1.83 27.13 -41.42
C PRO A 242 -1.74 28.65 -41.27
N MET A 243 -2.56 29.21 -40.37
CA MET A 243 -2.47 30.61 -39.91
C MET A 243 -1.28 30.79 -38.95
N ARG A 244 -0.48 31.84 -39.20
CA ARG A 244 0.58 32.33 -38.32
C ARG A 244 -0.01 33.07 -37.11
N LEU A 245 0.41 32.70 -35.91
CA LEU A 245 0.07 33.39 -34.66
C LEU A 245 1.08 34.52 -34.39
N HIS A 246 0.55 35.72 -34.12
CA HIS A 246 1.28 36.95 -33.82
C HIS A 246 1.63 37.00 -32.31
N VAL A 247 2.88 37.31 -31.97
CA VAL A 247 3.36 37.49 -30.59
C VAL A 247 3.40 38.98 -30.25
N PRO A 248 2.62 39.49 -29.28
CA PRO A 248 2.80 40.85 -28.77
C PRO A 248 3.80 40.90 -27.61
N GLY A 249 4.51 42.03 -27.56
CA GLY A 249 5.77 42.22 -26.85
C GLY A 249 5.69 42.55 -25.37
N ALA A 250 6.88 42.50 -24.77
CA ALA A 250 7.15 42.71 -23.35
C ALA A 250 6.98 44.18 -22.91
N GLY A 251 6.42 44.37 -21.72
CA GLY A 251 6.35 45.65 -20.99
C GLY A 251 6.99 45.55 -19.60
N PRO A 252 7.46 46.66 -19.00
CA PRO A 252 8.51 46.64 -17.97
C PRO A 252 8.00 46.46 -16.53
N ALA A 253 8.85 45.83 -15.71
CA ALA A 253 8.64 45.53 -14.30
C ALA A 253 8.63 46.78 -13.40
N ARG A 254 7.60 46.92 -12.55
CA ARG A 254 7.55 47.90 -11.46
C ARG A 254 8.06 47.29 -10.16
N ARG A 255 9.10 47.92 -9.60
CA ARG A 255 9.63 47.69 -8.24
C ARG A 255 8.61 48.11 -7.18
N ARG A 256 8.34 47.26 -6.18
CA ARG A 256 7.86 47.69 -4.86
C ARG A 256 8.89 47.30 -3.80
N ARG A 257 9.35 48.31 -3.05
CA ARG A 257 10.19 48.15 -1.85
C ARG A 257 9.28 47.98 -0.64
N HIS A 258 9.62 47.08 0.27
CA HIS A 258 9.25 47.21 1.69
C HIS A 258 10.49 46.96 2.55
N HIS A 259 10.68 47.88 3.51
CA HIS A 259 11.52 47.77 4.71
C HIS A 259 11.23 46.43 5.41
N GLY A 260 12.16 45.66 5.97
CA GLY A 260 13.37 46.00 6.72
C GLY A 260 13.14 45.54 8.15
N LEU A 261 13.96 44.63 8.70
CA LEU A 261 14.21 44.49 10.15
C LEU A 261 15.45 43.62 10.42
N ARG A 262 16.13 44.03 11.49
CA ARG A 262 17.52 43.80 11.91
C ARG A 262 17.85 42.34 12.26
N ARG A 263 19.13 41.94 12.11
CA ARG A 263 19.71 40.83 12.87
C ARG A 263 20.90 41.30 13.70
N HIS A 264 20.86 40.92 14.98
CA HIS A 264 21.85 41.21 16.01
C HIS A 264 23.12 40.37 15.81
N ARG A 265 24.25 41.00 16.16
CA ARG A 265 25.62 40.51 16.10
C ARG A 265 25.94 39.78 17.39
N TRP A 266 26.43 38.54 17.32
CA TRP A 266 27.14 37.88 18.42
C TRP A 266 28.61 37.73 18.05
N ARG A 267 29.48 38.34 18.87
CA ARG A 267 30.93 38.07 18.92
C ARG A 267 31.16 36.93 19.91
N ARG A 268 32.04 35.98 19.59
CA ARG A 268 32.83 35.25 20.58
C ARG A 268 34.27 35.05 20.11
N HIS A 269 35.11 34.94 21.14
CA HIS A 269 36.55 35.17 21.21
C HIS A 269 37.43 34.18 20.45
N ALA A 270 38.59 34.69 20.01
CA ALA A 270 39.74 33.92 19.59
C ALA A 270 40.58 33.49 20.80
N GLY A 271 40.99 32.21 20.82
CA GLY A 271 42.00 31.63 21.70
C GLY A 271 42.96 30.79 20.85
N ARG A 272 44.28 30.93 21.11
CA ARG A 272 45.42 30.43 20.31
C ARG A 272 45.79 28.95 20.59
N ARG A 273 46.67 28.45 19.69
CA ARG A 273 47.56 27.25 19.70
C ARG A 273 46.96 26.06 18.93
N GLY A 274 47.67 25.30 18.10
CA GLY A 274 49.09 25.22 17.71
C GLY A 274 49.20 24.37 16.43
N ALA A 275 50.41 24.34 15.85
CA ALA A 275 50.76 23.71 14.58
C ALA A 275 50.59 22.17 14.55
N ASP A 276 50.24 21.57 13.42
CA ASP A 276 51.17 20.72 12.63
C ASP A 276 50.63 20.40 11.21
N ARG A 277 51.53 19.82 10.43
CA ARG A 277 51.72 19.65 8.98
C ARG A 277 50.70 18.88 8.11
N ARG A 278 50.75 19.31 6.84
CA ARG A 278 50.76 18.57 5.56
C ARG A 278 49.50 17.81 5.09
N GLY A 279 49.01 18.27 3.93
CA GLY A 279 48.81 17.38 2.76
C GLY A 279 47.38 17.30 2.23
N GLY A 280 47.22 17.62 0.94
CA GLY A 280 46.29 16.87 0.09
C GLY A 280 44.98 17.54 -0.33
N LYS A 281 45.07 18.22 -1.49
CA LYS A 281 44.17 18.14 -2.65
C LYS A 281 42.71 18.63 -2.56
N ASP A 282 42.41 19.44 -3.58
CA ASP A 282 41.13 20.00 -3.99
C ASP A 282 39.99 18.98 -4.10
N LEU A 283 38.82 19.36 -3.60
CA LEU A 283 37.53 18.97 -4.18
C LEU A 283 36.60 20.18 -4.22
N GLY A 284 36.25 20.57 -5.44
CA GLY A 284 35.35 21.67 -5.74
C GLY A 284 33.91 21.35 -5.34
N ALA A 285 33.27 22.35 -4.74
CA ALA A 285 31.85 22.36 -4.46
C ALA A 285 31.05 22.64 -5.73
N ALA A 286 30.04 21.81 -6.02
CA ALA A 286 29.00 22.13 -7.01
C ALA A 286 27.61 21.60 -6.57
N ARG A 287 26.92 22.47 -5.83
CA ARG A 287 25.49 22.86 -5.97
C ARG A 287 24.43 21.74 -6.11
N HIS A 288 23.72 21.50 -5.02
CA HIS A 288 22.34 20.99 -5.01
C HIS A 288 21.38 22.03 -5.60
N HIS A 289 20.58 21.63 -6.59
CA HIS A 289 19.37 22.32 -7.02
C HIS A 289 18.17 21.71 -6.29
N THR A 290 17.62 22.42 -5.31
CA THR A 290 16.31 22.11 -4.71
C THR A 290 15.23 22.72 -5.60
N LEU A 291 14.44 21.89 -6.26
CA LEU A 291 13.28 22.32 -7.06
C LEU A 291 12.03 22.19 -6.19
N VAL A 292 11.65 23.29 -5.53
CA VAL A 292 10.30 23.48 -5.00
C VAL A 292 9.42 23.89 -6.17
N ARG A 293 8.39 23.11 -6.50
CA ARG A 293 7.34 23.53 -7.44
C ARG A 293 6.01 23.72 -6.70
N ASP A 294 5.63 24.99 -6.60
CA ASP A 294 4.29 25.45 -6.23
C ASP A 294 3.23 24.84 -7.17
N HIS A 295 2.17 24.27 -6.60
CA HIS A 295 0.97 23.86 -7.33
C HIS A 295 -0.14 24.90 -7.16
N HIS A 296 -0.38 25.67 -8.22
CA HIS A 296 -1.58 26.50 -8.35
C HIS A 296 -2.82 25.62 -8.58
N HIS A 297 -3.78 25.71 -7.67
CA HIS A 297 -5.12 25.14 -7.80
C HIS A 297 -5.96 25.96 -8.81
N GLY A 298 -6.22 25.38 -9.98
CA GLY A 298 -7.24 25.85 -10.93
C GLY A 298 -8.53 25.03 -10.76
N ARG A 299 -9.62 25.72 -10.41
CA ARG A 299 -10.97 25.14 -10.27
C ARG A 299 -11.55 24.76 -11.64
N GLY A 300 -12.21 23.61 -11.69
CA GLY A 300 -13.00 23.15 -12.84
C GLY A 300 -13.94 22.01 -12.43
N MET A 301 -14.83 22.26 -11.47
CA MET A 301 -16.00 21.41 -11.24
C MET A 301 -17.11 21.89 -12.15
N ASP A 302 -17.61 21.04 -13.06
CA ASP A 302 -19.04 21.02 -13.37
C ASP A 302 -19.47 19.81 -14.24
N HIS A 303 -20.63 19.27 -13.87
CA HIS A 303 -21.51 18.36 -14.64
C HIS A 303 -21.22 16.85 -14.64
N CYS A 304 -21.43 16.18 -13.49
CA CYS A 304 -22.08 14.86 -13.46
C CYS A 304 -22.71 14.57 -12.09
N LYS A 305 -23.73 15.34 -11.71
CA LYS A 305 -24.63 15.01 -10.58
C LYS A 305 -26.07 15.23 -11.03
N GLN A 306 -26.68 14.19 -11.62
CA GLN A 306 -28.13 13.99 -11.69
C GLN A 306 -28.42 12.73 -12.53
N ARG A 307 -28.19 11.53 -11.98
CA ARG A 307 -28.78 10.25 -12.44
C ARG A 307 -28.43 9.07 -11.53
N GLY A 308 -28.50 9.27 -10.21
CA GLY A 308 -28.20 8.21 -9.22
C GLY A 308 -29.15 8.15 -8.02
N GLN A 309 -30.24 8.93 -8.00
CA GLN A 309 -31.16 9.02 -6.85
C GLN A 309 -32.58 8.48 -7.13
N SER A 310 -32.83 7.81 -8.25
CA SER A 310 -34.17 7.28 -8.59
C SER A 310 -34.29 5.74 -8.52
N GLN A 311 -33.29 5.02 -8.00
CA GLN A 311 -33.37 3.55 -7.82
C GLN A 311 -33.24 3.05 -6.37
N LEU A 312 -33.05 3.93 -5.38
CA LEU A 312 -33.00 3.56 -3.95
C LEU A 312 -34.30 3.85 -3.18
N ARG A 313 -35.44 3.96 -3.87
CA ARG A 313 -36.76 4.24 -3.26
C ARG A 313 -37.84 3.20 -3.57
N ARG A 314 -37.45 1.97 -3.91
CA ARG A 314 -38.38 0.83 -4.11
C ARG A 314 -38.02 -0.47 -3.39
N GLU A 315 -37.05 -0.46 -2.47
CA GLU A 315 -36.70 -1.65 -1.65
C GLU A 315 -36.84 -1.42 -0.14
N ARG A 316 -37.59 -0.40 0.30
CA ARG A 316 -37.91 -0.17 1.73
C ARG A 316 -39.40 -0.36 2.06
N GLU A 317 -40.10 -1.17 1.28
CA GLU A 317 -41.54 -1.42 1.46
C GLU A 317 -41.91 -2.90 1.19
N VAL A 318 -41.08 -3.84 1.66
CA VAL A 318 -41.46 -5.28 1.80
C VAL A 318 -40.76 -5.91 3.01
N VAL A 319 -40.74 -5.24 4.17
CA VAL A 319 -40.46 -5.88 5.48
C VAL A 319 -41.24 -5.15 6.57
N ARG A 320 -42.56 -5.06 6.42
CA ARG A 320 -43.50 -4.65 7.49
C ARG A 320 -44.85 -5.31 7.25
N GLU A 321 -44.88 -6.64 7.29
CA GLU A 321 -46.09 -7.42 7.57
C GLU A 321 -45.68 -8.87 7.84
N ARG A 322 -45.50 -9.17 9.14
CA ARG A 322 -45.59 -10.47 9.81
C ARG A 322 -45.07 -10.27 11.25
N GLY A 323 -45.90 -9.60 12.05
CA GLY A 323 -45.85 -9.70 13.50
C GLY A 323 -46.77 -10.83 13.97
N ASP A 324 -46.53 -11.25 15.22
CA ASP A 324 -47.33 -12.12 16.08
C ASP A 324 -47.24 -13.63 15.88
N LEU A 325 -46.36 -14.27 16.68
CA LEU A 325 -46.76 -15.32 17.63
C LEU A 325 -45.83 -15.28 18.87
N GLY A 326 -46.43 -15.12 20.05
CA GLY A 326 -45.77 -15.10 21.36
C GLY A 326 -45.43 -16.50 21.92
N PRO A 327 -44.87 -16.58 23.15
CA PRO A 327 -44.15 -17.76 23.64
C PRO A 327 -45.10 -18.79 24.27
N THR A 328 -44.90 -20.07 23.97
CA THR A 328 -45.54 -21.20 24.65
C THR A 328 -44.54 -21.92 25.57
N ALA A 329 -45.03 -22.26 26.76
CA ALA A 329 -44.32 -22.80 27.90
C ALA A 329 -44.28 -24.35 27.90
N ILE A 330 -43.08 -24.91 28.15
CA ILE A 330 -42.62 -26.15 28.88
C ILE A 330 -43.51 -27.44 28.91
N PRO A 331 -42.91 -28.67 28.90
CA PRO A 331 -42.42 -29.27 30.16
C PRO A 331 -41.07 -30.03 30.06
N ARG A 332 -40.39 -30.10 31.22
CA ARG A 332 -39.09 -30.79 31.48
C ARG A 332 -39.22 -32.32 31.49
N PRO A 333 -38.17 -33.10 31.13
CA PRO A 333 -38.09 -34.51 31.49
C PRO A 333 -37.59 -34.71 32.93
N ARG A 334 -38.15 -35.73 33.56
CA ARG A 334 -37.95 -36.17 34.95
C ARG A 334 -36.54 -36.73 35.20
N SER A 335 -36.06 -36.47 36.41
CA SER A 335 -34.98 -37.19 37.07
C SER A 335 -35.29 -38.68 37.21
N GLY A 336 -34.37 -39.55 36.77
CA GLY A 336 -34.34 -40.96 37.10
C GLY A 336 -32.95 -41.31 37.62
N ALA A 337 -32.88 -41.66 38.91
CA ALA A 337 -31.72 -42.25 39.56
C ALA A 337 -31.84 -43.77 39.54
N ALA A 338 -30.73 -44.47 39.24
CA ALA A 338 -30.38 -45.87 39.51
C ALA A 338 -29.25 -46.24 38.54
N ASP A 339 -28.23 -47.05 38.83
CA ASP A 339 -27.63 -47.59 40.04
C ASP A 339 -26.30 -48.23 39.56
N ALA A 340 -25.44 -48.59 40.50
CA ALA A 340 -24.06 -49.07 40.40
C ALA A 340 -23.67 -50.04 39.26
N ARG A 341 -22.38 -49.97 38.85
CA ARG A 341 -21.39 -51.05 39.05
C ARG A 341 -19.96 -50.61 38.69
N ALA A 342 -19.10 -50.62 39.70
CA ALA A 342 -17.67 -50.77 39.55
C ALA A 342 -17.36 -52.22 39.15
N ILE A 343 -16.35 -52.40 38.30
CA ILE A 343 -15.72 -53.69 38.03
C ILE A 343 -14.25 -53.49 38.37
N ASP A 344 -13.74 -54.40 39.21
CA ASP A 344 -12.32 -54.64 39.52
C ASP A 344 -11.46 -54.84 38.26
#